data_AF-U6DNP1-F1
#
_entry.id   AF-U6DNP1-F1
#
_cell.length_a   1.000
_cell.length_b   1.000
_cell.length_c   1.000
_cell.angle_alpha   90.00
_cell.angle_beta   90.00
_cell.angle_gamma   90.00
#
_symmetry.space_group_name_H-M   'P 1'
#
loop_
_entity.id
_entity.type
_entity.pdbx_description
1 polymer ?
#
loop_
_entity_poly.entity_id
_entity_poly.type
_entity_poly.pdbx_seq_one_letter_code
_entity_poly.pdbx_strand_id
1 'polypeptide(L)'
;PPEPQKGPTKALAFHEELFQRAPEGTRDKADFVRAVQNFGQHNVHKRGHVDFIYLALRKMREFGVERDLAVYNLLLDVFPKEVFRPRSIFQRMFIHYPRQQECGVAVLEQMENHGVMPNKETEFLLLQIFGRKSYPMLKFVRMKLWFSRFKNINPFPVPRDLPRDPVDLAKLGLRHMEPNLNATVTIYQ
;
A
#
# COMPACT_ATOMS: atom_id res chain seq x y z
N PRO A 1 -35.10 -6.42 1.74
CA PRO A 1 -34.67 -7.05 0.48
C PRO A 1 -33.14 -7.31 0.49
N PRO A 2 -32.67 -8.55 0.28
CA PRO A 2 -31.25 -8.79 0.10
C PRO A 2 -30.82 -8.16 -1.25
N GLU A 3 -29.73 -7.39 -1.24
CA GLU A 3 -29.21 -6.76 -2.44
C GLU A 3 -28.81 -7.82 -3.49
N PRO A 4 -29.10 -7.61 -4.78
CA PRO A 4 -28.74 -8.57 -5.82
C PRO A 4 -27.22 -8.61 -5.95
N GLN A 5 -26.65 -9.80 -5.79
CA GLN A 5 -25.25 -10.08 -6.09
C GLN A 5 -25.02 -9.90 -7.60
N LYS A 6 -24.68 -8.67 -8.02
CA LYS A 6 -24.24 -8.41 -9.39
C LYS A 6 -22.90 -9.11 -9.59
N GLY A 7 -22.88 -10.12 -10.46
CA GLY A 7 -21.65 -10.75 -10.93
C GLY A 7 -20.66 -9.72 -11.51
N PRO A 8 -19.38 -10.07 -11.62
CA PRO A 8 -18.34 -9.13 -12.03
C PRO A 8 -18.65 -8.51 -13.39
N THR A 9 -18.64 -7.19 -13.47
CA THR A 9 -18.74 -6.44 -14.74
C THR A 9 -17.63 -6.93 -15.69
N LYS A 10 -17.89 -7.05 -17.00
CA LYS A 10 -16.92 -7.55 -18.01
C LYS A 10 -15.50 -6.97 -17.88
N ALA A 11 -15.39 -5.68 -17.50
CA ALA A 11 -14.10 -5.03 -17.25
C ALA A 11 -13.34 -5.59 -16.01
N LEU A 12 -14.05 -5.91 -14.93
CA LEU A 12 -13.47 -6.52 -13.73
C LEU A 12 -12.99 -7.93 -14.03
N ALA A 13 -13.77 -8.72 -14.78
CA ALA A 13 -13.37 -10.07 -15.21
C ALA A 13 -12.06 -10.03 -16.02
N PHE A 14 -11.92 -9.08 -16.95
CA PHE A 14 -10.67 -8.89 -17.69
C PHE A 14 -9.48 -8.55 -16.78
N HIS A 15 -9.69 -7.73 -15.75
CA HIS A 15 -8.63 -7.42 -14.78
C HIS A 15 -8.28 -8.62 -13.91
N GLU A 16 -9.25 -9.46 -13.53
CA GLU A 16 -9.02 -10.69 -12.79
C GLU A 16 -8.19 -11.69 -13.60
N GLU A 17 -8.43 -11.81 -14.91
CA GLU A 17 -7.65 -12.68 -15.81
C GLU A 17 -6.15 -12.33 -15.83
N LEU A 18 -5.80 -11.03 -15.69
CA LEU A 18 -4.40 -10.59 -15.61
C LEU A 18 -3.68 -11.17 -14.37
N PHE A 19 -4.40 -11.43 -13.28
CA PHE A 19 -3.86 -12.00 -12.05
C PHE A 19 -4.01 -13.54 -11.99
N GLN A 20 -4.82 -14.16 -12.86
CA GLN A 20 -5.05 -15.62 -12.86
C GLN A 20 -4.03 -16.42 -13.69
N ARG A 21 -3.27 -15.77 -14.59
CA ARG A 21 -2.32 -16.44 -15.51
C ARG A 21 -1.07 -17.07 -14.85
N ALA A 22 -1.06 -17.30 -13.54
CA ALA A 22 0.03 -18.03 -12.88
C ALA A 22 -0.24 -19.54 -12.96
N PRO A 23 0.59 -20.33 -13.69
CA PRO A 23 0.41 -21.78 -13.81
C PRO A 23 0.77 -22.45 -12.47
N GLU A 24 -0.22 -23.07 -11.81
CA GLU A 24 -0.09 -24.07 -10.73
C GLU A 24 1.13 -23.99 -9.78
N GLY A 25 1.51 -22.78 -9.38
CA GLY A 25 2.65 -22.49 -8.52
C GLY A 25 2.29 -21.46 -7.45
N THR A 26 3.18 -21.30 -6.46
CA THR A 26 3.06 -20.22 -5.48
C THR A 26 2.95 -18.88 -6.20
N ARG A 27 1.93 -18.10 -5.84
CA ARG A 27 1.73 -16.76 -6.40
C ARG A 27 2.84 -15.86 -5.88
N ASP A 28 3.83 -15.60 -6.73
CA ASP A 28 5.03 -14.90 -6.33
C ASP A 28 4.95 -13.42 -6.70
N LYS A 29 5.77 -12.60 -6.04
CA LYS A 29 5.91 -11.16 -6.31
C LYS A 29 6.10 -10.84 -7.80
N ALA A 30 6.86 -11.67 -8.52
CA ALA A 30 7.16 -11.47 -9.93
C ALA A 30 5.89 -11.49 -10.80
N ASP A 31 4.92 -12.34 -10.46
CA ASP A 31 3.68 -12.46 -11.21
C ASP A 31 2.76 -11.27 -10.96
N PHE A 32 2.72 -10.76 -9.73
CA PHE A 32 2.00 -9.52 -9.42
C PHE A 32 2.56 -8.34 -10.22
N VAL A 33 3.89 -8.16 -10.22
CA VAL A 33 4.55 -7.09 -10.96
C VAL A 33 4.26 -7.21 -12.46
N ARG A 34 4.32 -8.43 -13.00
CA ARG A 34 4.00 -8.71 -14.41
C ARG A 34 2.56 -8.35 -14.76
N ALA A 35 1.60 -8.70 -13.90
CA ALA A 35 0.19 -8.36 -14.09
C ALA A 35 -0.03 -6.84 -14.18
N VAL A 36 0.62 -6.07 -13.30
CA VAL A 36 0.55 -4.59 -13.31
C VAL A 36 1.22 -4.00 -14.55
N GLN A 37 2.38 -4.52 -14.95
CA GLN A 37 3.06 -4.07 -16.17
C GLN A 37 2.24 -4.38 -17.43
N ASN A 38 1.63 -5.57 -17.50
CA ASN A 38 0.76 -5.96 -18.62
C ASN A 38 -0.44 -5.02 -18.73
N PHE A 39 -1.05 -4.60 -17.61
CA PHE A 39 -2.12 -3.60 -17.64
C PHE A 39 -1.65 -2.28 -18.29
N GLY A 40 -0.46 -1.80 -17.93
CA GLY A 40 0.13 -0.59 -18.50
C GLY A 40 0.39 -0.68 -20.01
N GLN A 41 0.83 -1.86 -20.49
CA GLN A 41 1.11 -2.09 -21.92
C GLN A 41 -0.17 -2.22 -22.76
N HIS A 42 -1.19 -2.93 -22.26
CA HIS A 42 -2.41 -3.20 -23.03
C HIS A 42 -3.37 -1.99 -23.04
N ASN A 43 -3.22 -1.05 -22.12
CA ASN A 43 -4.15 0.05 -21.93
C ASN A 43 -3.46 1.41 -22.05
N VAL A 44 -3.16 1.80 -23.29
CA VAL A 44 -2.50 3.07 -23.65
C VAL A 44 -3.23 4.28 -23.06
N HIS A 45 -4.57 4.21 -22.94
CA HIS A 45 -5.39 5.28 -22.38
C HIS A 45 -5.63 5.16 -20.87
N LYS A 46 -5.06 4.14 -20.21
CA LYS A 46 -5.21 3.87 -18.77
C LYS A 46 -6.68 3.87 -18.32
N ARG A 47 -7.61 3.40 -19.16
CA ARG A 47 -9.06 3.35 -18.82
C ARG A 47 -9.31 2.29 -17.75
N GLY A 48 -10.16 2.56 -16.77
CA GLY A 48 -10.42 1.60 -15.68
C GLY A 48 -9.26 1.41 -14.68
N HIS A 49 -8.24 2.27 -14.72
CA HIS A 49 -7.12 2.19 -13.77
C HIS A 49 -7.56 2.20 -12.29
N VAL A 50 -8.61 2.95 -11.95
CA VAL A 50 -9.15 2.98 -10.59
C VAL A 50 -9.61 1.59 -10.15
N ASP A 51 -10.44 0.93 -10.98
CA ASP A 51 -11.00 -0.38 -10.66
C ASP A 51 -9.87 -1.44 -10.64
N PHE A 52 -8.91 -1.34 -11.56
CA PHE A 52 -7.71 -2.18 -11.58
C PHE A 52 -6.87 -2.03 -10.30
N ILE A 53 -6.60 -0.79 -9.86
CA ILE A 53 -5.81 -0.55 -8.65
C ILE A 53 -6.55 -1.11 -7.43
N TYR A 54 -7.85 -0.90 -7.29
CA TYR A 54 -8.62 -1.49 -6.19
C TYR A 54 -8.57 -3.02 -6.19
N LEU A 55 -8.65 -3.66 -7.36
CA LEU A 55 -8.49 -5.10 -7.47
C LEU A 55 -7.07 -5.53 -7.05
N ALA A 56 -6.04 -4.83 -7.57
CA ALA A 56 -4.64 -5.13 -7.25
C ALA A 56 -4.37 -5.02 -5.75
N LEU A 57 -4.86 -3.96 -5.10
CA LEU A 57 -4.79 -3.74 -3.65
C LEU A 57 -5.39 -4.92 -2.84
N ARG A 58 -6.54 -5.45 -3.27
CA ARG A 58 -7.16 -6.65 -2.66
C ARG A 58 -6.30 -7.90 -2.85
N LYS A 59 -5.62 -8.01 -3.99
CA LYS A 59 -4.79 -9.16 -4.36
C LYS A 59 -3.39 -9.14 -3.73
N MET A 60 -2.88 -8.00 -3.27
CA MET A 60 -1.50 -7.90 -2.75
C MET A 60 -1.14 -8.98 -1.71
N ARG A 61 -2.05 -9.30 -0.79
CA ARG A 61 -1.83 -10.33 0.25
C ARG A 61 -1.71 -11.74 -0.32
N GLU A 62 -2.42 -12.03 -1.41
CA GLU A 62 -2.36 -13.35 -2.09
C GLU A 62 -1.00 -13.58 -2.76
N PHE A 63 -0.26 -12.50 -3.06
CA PHE A 63 1.07 -12.54 -3.68
C PHE A 63 2.21 -12.17 -2.71
N GLY A 64 1.90 -11.95 -1.42
CA GLY A 64 2.88 -11.58 -0.38
C GLY A 64 3.59 -10.24 -0.62
N VAL A 65 2.95 -9.30 -1.33
CA VAL A 65 3.54 -8.00 -1.71
C VAL A 65 2.99 -6.82 -0.91
N GLU A 66 2.12 -7.06 0.07
CA GLU A 66 1.43 -6.01 0.83
C GLU A 66 2.35 -5.09 1.65
N ARG A 67 3.61 -5.49 1.85
CA ARG A 67 4.64 -4.71 2.55
C ARG A 67 5.73 -4.14 1.63
N ASP A 68 5.61 -4.33 0.32
CA ASP A 68 6.61 -3.91 -0.64
C ASP A 68 6.34 -2.49 -1.17
N LEU A 69 7.19 -1.54 -0.79
CA LEU A 69 7.11 -0.16 -1.23
C LEU A 69 7.22 0.00 -2.75
N ALA A 70 8.05 -0.81 -3.42
CA ALA A 70 8.22 -0.71 -4.86
C ALA A 70 6.92 -1.10 -5.60
N VAL A 71 6.16 -2.04 -5.04
CA VAL A 71 4.87 -2.46 -5.60
C VAL A 71 3.81 -1.35 -5.43
N TYR A 72 3.78 -0.65 -4.30
CA TYR A 72 2.89 0.51 -4.14
C TYR A 72 3.25 1.64 -5.11
N ASN A 73 4.55 1.94 -5.29
CA ASN A 73 5.00 2.93 -6.28
C ASN A 73 4.62 2.50 -7.70
N LEU A 74 4.73 1.22 -8.03
CA LEU A 74 4.27 0.67 -9.30
C LEU A 74 2.77 0.85 -9.53
N LEU A 75 1.93 0.63 -8.50
CA LEU A 75 0.48 0.87 -8.57
C LEU A 75 0.16 2.35 -8.75
N LEU A 76 0.89 3.26 -8.08
CA LEU A 76 0.73 4.70 -8.29
C LEU A 76 1.11 5.11 -9.72
N ASP A 77 2.14 4.50 -10.31
CA ASP A 77 2.56 4.80 -11.69
C ASP A 77 1.51 4.39 -12.75
N VAL A 78 0.55 3.53 -12.38
CA VAL A 78 -0.59 3.19 -13.24
C VAL A 78 -1.46 4.42 -13.53
N PHE A 79 -1.58 5.39 -12.62
CA PHE A 79 -2.33 6.62 -12.88
C PHE A 79 -1.73 7.43 -14.05
N PRO A 80 -2.55 8.10 -14.88
CA PRO A 80 -2.04 9.03 -15.88
C PRO A 80 -1.40 10.25 -15.20
N LYS A 81 -0.17 10.58 -15.61
CA LYS A 81 0.61 11.70 -15.07
C LYS A 81 0.09 13.02 -15.63
N GLU A 82 0.13 14.08 -14.83
CA GLU A 82 -0.23 15.47 -15.21
C GLU A 82 -1.70 15.69 -15.64
N VAL A 83 -2.55 14.65 -15.62
CA VAL A 83 -3.96 14.73 -16.02
C VAL A 83 -4.85 15.28 -14.91
N PHE A 84 -4.61 14.91 -13.65
CA PHE A 84 -5.47 15.28 -12.53
C PHE A 84 -5.02 16.53 -11.78
N ARG A 85 -4.02 17.25 -12.31
CA ARG A 85 -3.53 18.48 -11.70
C ARG A 85 -4.50 19.64 -12.02
N PRO A 86 -5.02 20.34 -11.00
CA PRO A 86 -5.88 21.50 -11.24
C PRO A 86 -5.07 22.60 -11.92
N ARG A 87 -5.60 23.13 -13.04
CA ARG A 87 -4.97 24.19 -13.85
C ARG A 87 -5.50 25.58 -13.52
N SER A 88 -6.69 25.66 -12.92
CA SER A 88 -7.38 26.92 -12.58
C SER A 88 -7.68 27.03 -11.09
N ILE A 89 -7.83 28.26 -10.60
CA ILE A 89 -8.21 28.58 -9.21
C ILE A 89 -9.56 27.93 -8.86
N PHE A 90 -10.52 27.92 -9.79
CA PHE A 90 -11.82 27.28 -9.58
C PHE A 90 -11.71 25.76 -9.41
N GLN A 91 -10.87 25.10 -10.22
CA GLN A 91 -10.61 23.66 -10.08
C GLN A 91 -9.89 23.31 -8.78
N ARG A 92 -9.15 24.26 -8.19
CA ARG A 92 -8.53 24.11 -6.88
C ARG A 92 -9.53 24.30 -5.74
N MET A 93 -10.58 25.09 -5.97
CA MET A 93 -11.63 25.35 -4.99
C MET A 93 -12.54 24.14 -4.80
N PHE A 94 -12.78 23.37 -5.87
CA PHE A 94 -13.54 22.11 -5.83
C PHE A 94 -12.65 20.87 -5.85
N ILE A 95 -13.22 19.72 -5.48
CA ILE A 95 -12.52 18.44 -5.53
C ILE A 95 -12.37 17.99 -6.98
N HIS A 96 -11.18 18.18 -7.55
CA HIS A 96 -10.88 17.79 -8.93
C HIS A 96 -10.60 16.27 -9.02
N TYR A 97 -11.39 15.52 -9.79
CA TYR A 97 -11.28 14.06 -9.91
C TYR A 97 -11.39 13.30 -8.56
N PRO A 98 -12.55 13.39 -7.88
CA PRO A 98 -12.73 12.84 -6.52
C PRO A 98 -12.44 11.34 -6.45
N ARG A 99 -12.99 10.56 -7.38
CA ARG A 99 -12.86 9.10 -7.41
C ARG A 99 -11.40 8.62 -7.58
N GLN A 100 -10.60 9.37 -8.34
CA GLN A 100 -9.17 9.09 -8.53
C GLN A 100 -8.35 9.49 -7.30
N GLN A 101 -8.69 10.62 -6.67
CA GLN A 101 -8.05 11.04 -5.43
C GLN A 101 -8.35 10.06 -4.28
N GLU A 102 -9.59 9.58 -4.17
CA GLU A 102 -9.98 8.53 -3.21
C GLU A 102 -9.17 7.24 -3.43
N CYS A 103 -9.02 6.81 -4.69
CA CYS A 103 -8.20 5.66 -5.03
C CYS A 103 -6.72 5.87 -4.62
N GLY A 104 -6.14 7.04 -4.90
CA GLY A 104 -4.79 7.39 -4.46
C GLY A 104 -4.64 7.41 -2.93
N VAL A 105 -5.65 7.90 -2.21
CA VAL A 105 -5.70 7.83 -0.74
C VAL A 105 -5.77 6.39 -0.26
N ALA A 106 -6.57 5.53 -0.90
CA ALA A 106 -6.70 4.12 -0.53
C ALA A 106 -5.36 3.36 -0.67
N VAL A 107 -4.56 3.66 -1.71
CA VAL A 107 -3.20 3.11 -1.84
C VAL A 107 -2.34 3.49 -0.63
N LEU A 108 -2.33 4.78 -0.26
CA LEU A 108 -1.55 5.28 0.88
C LEU A 108 -2.08 4.78 2.23
N GLU A 109 -3.39 4.62 2.36
CA GLU A 109 -4.03 4.05 3.55
C GLU A 109 -3.65 2.57 3.73
N GLN A 110 -3.60 1.80 2.65
CA GLN A 110 -3.13 0.42 2.73
C GLN A 110 -1.64 0.35 3.09
N MET A 111 -0.80 1.24 2.54
CA MET A 111 0.59 1.38 2.97
C MET A 111 0.68 1.66 4.47
N GLU A 112 -0.17 2.57 4.98
CA GLU A 112 -0.21 2.93 6.39
C GLU A 112 -0.56 1.73 7.27
N ASN A 113 -1.63 1.01 6.91
CA ASN A 113 -2.09 -0.18 7.63
C ASN A 113 -1.04 -1.30 7.69
N HIS A 114 -0.18 -1.42 6.66
CA HIS A 114 0.91 -2.40 6.64
C HIS A 114 2.24 -1.86 7.19
N GLY A 115 2.26 -0.60 7.66
CA GLY A 115 3.45 0.06 8.21
C GLY A 115 4.55 0.30 7.17
N VAL A 116 4.16 0.57 5.93
CA VAL A 116 5.07 0.88 4.82
C VAL A 116 5.27 2.39 4.72
N MET A 117 6.48 2.86 4.97
CA MET A 117 6.83 4.28 4.90
C MET A 117 6.97 4.72 3.43
N PRO A 118 6.27 5.76 2.97
CA PRO A 118 6.44 6.29 1.62
C PRO A 118 7.81 7.00 1.48
N ASN A 119 8.39 6.96 0.28
CA ASN A 119 9.72 7.52 -0.01
C ASN A 119 9.64 8.75 -0.95
N LYS A 120 10.81 9.24 -1.39
CA LYS A 120 10.91 10.37 -2.34
C LYS A 120 10.27 10.07 -3.70
N GLU A 121 10.30 8.81 -4.14
CA GLU A 121 9.65 8.39 -5.38
C GLU A 121 8.12 8.44 -5.25
N THR A 122 7.57 7.97 -4.11
CA THR A 122 6.15 8.12 -3.80
C THR A 122 5.73 9.60 -3.84
N GLU A 123 6.52 10.48 -3.22
CA GLU A 123 6.29 11.93 -3.24
C GLU A 123 6.27 12.48 -4.67
N PHE A 124 7.26 12.09 -5.48
CA PHE A 124 7.38 12.51 -6.88
C PHE A 124 6.17 12.05 -7.72
N LEU A 125 5.75 10.79 -7.59
CA LEU A 125 4.58 10.25 -8.29
C LEU A 125 3.31 11.02 -7.92
N LEU A 126 3.04 11.20 -6.62
CA LEU A 126 1.84 11.92 -6.18
C LEU A 126 1.83 13.39 -6.65
N LEU A 127 2.99 14.05 -6.68
CA LEU A 127 3.13 15.40 -7.24
C LEU A 127 2.81 15.44 -8.74
N GLN A 128 3.30 14.48 -9.52
CA GLN A 128 3.05 14.39 -10.96
C GLN A 128 1.59 14.03 -11.27
N ILE A 129 0.98 13.14 -10.50
CA ILE A 129 -0.38 12.63 -10.74
C ILE A 129 -1.44 13.65 -10.29
N PHE A 130 -1.42 14.05 -9.02
CA PHE A 130 -2.49 14.83 -8.38
C PHE A 130 -2.09 16.28 -8.05
N GLY A 131 -0.79 16.55 -7.93
CA GLY A 131 -0.27 17.87 -7.56
C GLY A 131 -0.20 18.12 -6.04
N ARG A 132 0.43 19.25 -5.67
CA ARG A 132 0.78 19.60 -4.29
C ARG A 132 -0.41 19.75 -3.33
N LYS A 133 -1.55 20.26 -3.81
CA LYS A 133 -2.73 20.55 -2.99
C LYS A 133 -3.84 19.53 -3.24
N SER A 134 -3.50 18.24 -3.14
CA SER A 134 -4.42 17.12 -3.36
C SER A 134 -4.59 16.29 -2.08
N TYR A 135 -5.69 15.54 -1.98
CA TYR A 135 -5.92 14.66 -0.82
C TYR A 135 -4.87 13.55 -0.68
N PRO A 136 -4.42 12.88 -1.76
CA PRO A 136 -3.30 11.93 -1.66
C PRO A 136 -2.02 12.59 -1.13
N MET A 137 -1.70 13.81 -1.57
CA MET A 137 -0.54 14.53 -1.05
C MET A 137 -0.69 14.88 0.43
N LEU A 138 -1.88 15.30 0.87
CA LEU A 138 -2.16 15.57 2.28
C LEU A 138 -2.00 14.31 3.14
N LYS A 139 -2.50 13.15 2.66
CA LYS A 139 -2.34 11.85 3.32
C LYS A 139 -0.85 11.49 3.43
N PHE A 140 -0.08 11.64 2.35
CA PHE A 140 1.37 11.40 2.35
C PHE A 140 2.11 12.26 3.39
N VAL A 141 1.84 13.57 3.44
CA VAL A 141 2.48 14.48 4.41
C VAL A 141 2.14 14.07 5.85
N ARG A 142 0.87 13.70 6.11
CA ARG A 142 0.44 13.21 7.43
C ARG A 142 1.14 11.92 7.80
N MET A 143 1.21 10.93 6.90
CA MET A 143 1.96 9.69 7.12
C MET A 143 3.43 10.00 7.44
N LYS A 144 4.10 10.82 6.63
CA LYS A 144 5.51 11.19 6.83
C LYS A 144 5.75 11.84 8.19
N LEU A 145 4.84 12.71 8.63
CA LEU A 145 4.91 13.37 9.93
C LEU A 145 4.66 12.37 11.08
N TRP A 146 3.59 11.59 11.02
CA TRP A 146 3.20 10.72 12.13
C TRP A 146 4.05 9.47 12.24
N PHE A 147 4.45 8.85 11.13
CA PHE A 147 5.34 7.68 11.15
C PHE A 147 6.69 8.03 11.74
N SER A 148 7.26 9.20 11.40
CA SER A 148 8.55 9.60 11.96
C SER A 148 8.47 9.86 13.48
N ARG A 149 7.37 10.42 13.96
CA ARG A 149 7.13 10.66 15.40
C ARG A 149 6.86 9.36 16.18
N PHE A 150 6.13 8.42 15.61
CA PHE A 150 5.72 7.19 16.31
C PHE A 150 6.63 5.99 16.08
N LYS A 151 7.61 6.06 15.16
CA LYS A 151 8.50 4.93 14.84
C LYS A 151 9.16 4.30 16.07
N ASN A 152 9.54 5.13 17.04
CA ASN A 152 10.28 4.74 18.24
C ASN A 152 9.52 5.02 19.55
N ILE A 153 8.19 5.20 19.49
CA ILE A 153 7.41 5.52 20.71
C ILE A 153 7.35 4.33 21.67
N ASN A 154 7.40 3.11 21.14
CA ASN A 154 7.39 1.90 21.96
C ASN A 154 8.83 1.58 22.42
N PRO A 155 9.12 1.64 23.72
CA PRO A 155 10.44 1.31 24.26
C PRO A 155 10.79 -0.18 24.14
N PHE A 156 9.79 -1.04 23.99
CA PHE A 156 9.94 -2.48 23.81
C PHE A 156 9.35 -2.89 22.45
N PRO A 157 10.05 -2.67 21.32
CA PRO A 157 9.53 -3.06 20.02
C PRO A 157 9.53 -4.58 19.86
N VAL A 158 8.38 -5.14 19.44
CA VAL A 158 8.29 -6.56 19.09
C VAL A 158 8.86 -6.75 17.67
N PRO A 159 9.86 -7.63 17.48
CA PRO A 159 10.33 -8.02 16.15
C PRO A 159 9.19 -8.61 15.33
N ARG A 160 9.15 -8.31 14.02
CA ARG A 160 8.09 -8.82 13.14
C ARG A 160 8.13 -10.35 13.02
N ASP A 161 9.33 -10.88 12.82
CA ASP A 161 9.58 -12.31 12.83
C ASP A 161 10.05 -12.69 14.22
N LEU A 162 9.23 -13.49 14.91
CA LEU A 162 9.55 -13.93 16.27
C LEU A 162 10.69 -14.97 16.22
N PRO A 163 11.59 -14.95 17.21
CA PRO A 163 12.56 -16.02 17.37
C PRO A 163 11.85 -17.35 17.53
N ARG A 164 12.37 -18.40 16.89
CA ARG A 164 11.82 -19.77 16.97
C ARG A 164 12.29 -20.51 18.21
N ASP A 165 13.43 -20.11 18.77
CA ASP A 165 13.96 -20.71 19.98
C ASP A 165 13.08 -20.32 21.19
N PRO A 166 12.55 -21.29 21.95
CA PRO A 166 11.76 -21.01 23.16
C PRO A 166 12.49 -20.15 24.18
N VAL A 167 13.82 -20.27 24.32
CA VAL A 167 14.59 -19.48 25.29
C VAL A 167 14.63 -18.01 24.91
N ASP A 168 14.89 -17.72 23.63
CA ASP A 168 14.87 -16.35 23.10
C ASP A 168 13.47 -15.73 23.15
N LEU A 169 12.43 -16.52 22.90
CA LEU A 169 11.04 -16.08 23.01
C LEU A 169 10.69 -15.73 24.46
N ALA A 170 11.08 -16.57 25.43
CA ALA A 170 10.89 -16.30 26.85
C ALA A 170 11.66 -15.04 27.29
N LYS A 171 12.90 -14.86 26.82
CA LYS A 171 13.71 -13.66 27.09
C LYS A 171 13.06 -12.39 26.54
N LEU A 172 12.48 -12.45 25.34
CA LEU A 172 11.71 -11.36 24.76
C LEU A 172 10.47 -11.06 25.63
N GLY A 173 9.70 -12.07 26.02
CA GLY A 173 8.53 -11.93 26.88
C GLY A 173 8.86 -11.28 28.23
N LEU A 174 9.91 -11.74 28.92
CA LEU A 174 10.36 -11.18 30.19
C LEU A 174 10.78 -9.72 30.06
N ARG A 175 11.50 -9.36 28.99
CA ARG A 175 11.86 -7.96 28.69
C ARG A 175 10.64 -7.06 28.47
N HIS A 176 9.54 -7.61 27.98
CA HIS A 176 8.30 -6.87 27.76
C HIS A 176 7.46 -6.71 29.04
N MET A 177 7.51 -7.69 29.94
CA MET A 177 6.83 -7.61 31.24
C MET A 177 7.55 -6.66 32.20
N GLU A 178 8.87 -6.54 32.08
CA GLU A 178 9.68 -5.74 32.97
C GLU A 178 9.57 -4.23 32.66
N PRO A 179 9.07 -3.40 33.58
CA PRO A 179 8.92 -1.96 33.35
C PRO A 179 10.26 -1.22 33.30
N ASN A 180 11.34 -1.77 33.86
CA ASN A 180 12.64 -1.13 33.90
C ASN A 180 13.49 -1.41 32.64
N LEU A 181 13.82 -0.35 31.89
CA LEU A 181 14.64 -0.44 30.67
C LEU A 181 16.07 -0.94 30.92
N ASN A 182 16.59 -0.77 32.14
CA ASN A 182 17.94 -1.20 32.50
C ASN A 182 17.99 -2.63 33.06
N ALA A 183 16.86 -3.33 33.10
CA ALA A 183 16.82 -4.70 33.63
C ALA A 183 17.59 -5.67 32.72
N THR A 184 18.33 -6.59 33.36
CA THR A 184 19.08 -7.64 32.66
C THR A 184 18.45 -9.00 32.92
N VAL A 185 18.21 -9.76 31.86
CA VAL A 185 17.72 -11.14 31.93
C VAL A 185 18.94 -12.05 31.83
N THR A 186 19.25 -12.75 32.93
CA THR A 186 20.30 -13.76 32.98
C THR A 186 19.71 -15.15 32.76
N ILE A 187 20.46 -16.00 32.05
CA ILE A 187 20.10 -17.39 31.78
C ILE A 187 21.07 -18.24 32.59
N TYR A 188 20.55 -19.13 33.44
CA TYR A 188 21.36 -20.13 34.13
C TYR A 188 21.27 -21.43 33.33
N GLN A 189 22.43 -22.01 33.01
CA GLN A 189 22.56 -23.30 32.32
C GLN A 189 23.11 -24.35 33.29
#